data_AF-A0A674HKM5-F1
#
_entry.id   AF-A0A674HKM5-F1
#
_cell.length_a   1.000
_cell.length_b   1.000
_cell.length_c   1.000
_cell.angle_alpha   90.00
_cell.angle_beta   90.00
_cell.angle_gamma   90.00
#
_symmetry.space_group_name_H-M   'P 1'
#
loop_
_entity.id
_entity.type
_entity.pdbx_description
1 polymer ?
#
loop_
_entity_poly.entity_id
_entity_poly.type
_entity_poly.pdbx_seq_one_letter_code
_entity_poly.pdbx_strand_id
1 'polypeptide(L)'
;MAERGRGWARAVRGLLLDVSGVLYDSGAGGGVPIAGSAEAVRRIKASGLKLQLCTNETQATRENFVRKLRAMGFDISAAQVTAPAPAACRLLRERGLRPHLLVHDDLVPEFAEINKTNPNCVVLGDAAENFTYANLNEAFRLLIGMEKPVLISLGKGRYYKETDGLKLDVGAYMKALEYACDVQAEVVGKPAKTFFESALAELGVPPEQAIMIGDDIVNDVGGAQQCGMRALQVRTGKYRSGVVVNTEPCTDSGRGKIKALLKQDKCIRVPLKTEEAVR
;
A
#
# COMPACT_ATOMS: atom_id res chain seq x y z
N MET A 1 27.42 -25.21 -14.71
CA MET A 1 26.89 -24.16 -15.61
C MET A 1 25.44 -24.49 -15.93
N ALA A 2 24.60 -23.45 -16.05
CA ALA A 2 23.15 -23.46 -16.32
C ALA A 2 22.19 -23.59 -15.12
N GLU A 3 22.18 -22.56 -14.25
CA GLU A 3 21.02 -22.26 -13.40
C GLU A 3 20.59 -20.78 -13.44
N ARG A 4 20.86 -20.10 -14.56
CA ARG A 4 20.38 -18.73 -14.80
C ARG A 4 19.15 -18.78 -15.71
N GLY A 5 17.97 -18.41 -15.20
CA GLY A 5 16.80 -18.11 -16.07
C GLY A 5 15.39 -18.52 -15.61
N ARG A 6 15.19 -19.16 -14.45
CA ARG A 6 13.88 -19.78 -14.09
C ARG A 6 12.89 -18.92 -13.29
N GLY A 7 13.16 -17.64 -13.03
CA GLY A 7 12.28 -16.81 -12.18
C GLY A 7 10.91 -16.45 -12.78
N TRP A 8 10.73 -16.58 -14.11
CA TRP A 8 9.49 -16.22 -14.81
C TRP A 8 8.77 -17.43 -15.45
N ALA A 9 9.24 -18.64 -15.17
CA ALA A 9 8.71 -19.87 -15.78
C ALA A 9 7.26 -20.21 -15.35
N ARG A 10 6.77 -19.63 -14.24
CA ARG A 10 5.40 -19.87 -13.74
C ARG A 10 4.40 -18.89 -14.35
N ALA A 11 3.29 -19.45 -14.86
CA ALA A 11 2.17 -18.69 -15.40
C ALA A 11 1.64 -17.67 -14.37
N VAL A 12 1.49 -16.42 -14.82
CA VAL A 12 0.88 -15.36 -14.01
C VAL A 12 -0.61 -15.67 -13.87
N ARG A 13 -1.13 -15.66 -12.63
CA ARG A 13 -2.55 -15.88 -12.32
C ARG A 13 -3.24 -14.67 -11.71
N GLY A 14 -2.47 -13.71 -11.19
CA GLY A 14 -3.06 -12.52 -10.57
C GLY A 14 -2.17 -11.28 -10.63
N LEU A 15 -2.80 -10.13 -10.49
CA LEU A 15 -2.16 -8.82 -10.44
C LEU A 15 -2.55 -8.11 -9.14
N LEU A 16 -1.53 -7.52 -8.50
CA LEU A 16 -1.68 -6.53 -7.46
C LEU A 16 -1.36 -5.17 -8.09
N LEU A 17 -2.29 -4.23 -8.03
CA LEU A 17 -2.12 -2.89 -8.60
C LEU A 17 -2.12 -1.86 -7.47
N ASP A 18 -1.09 -1.04 -7.40
CA ASP A 18 -1.22 0.24 -6.70
C ASP A 18 -2.26 1.14 -7.42
N VAL A 19 -2.74 2.16 -6.71
CA VAL A 19 -3.84 3.01 -7.17
C VAL A 19 -3.36 4.42 -7.51
N SER A 20 -2.71 5.11 -6.57
CA SER A 20 -2.33 6.53 -6.74
C SER A 20 -1.04 6.63 -7.54
N GLY A 21 -1.05 7.36 -8.66
CA GLY A 21 0.09 7.40 -9.58
C GLY A 21 0.16 6.20 -10.53
N VAL A 22 -0.78 5.24 -10.44
CA VAL A 22 -0.93 4.09 -11.35
C VAL A 22 -2.27 4.12 -12.08
N LEU A 23 -3.38 4.21 -11.34
CA LEU A 23 -4.73 4.27 -11.88
C LEU A 23 -5.21 5.72 -12.04
N TYR A 24 -4.94 6.58 -11.06
CA TYR A 24 -5.32 7.98 -11.08
C TYR A 24 -4.28 8.85 -10.39
N ASP A 25 -4.22 10.13 -10.76
CA ASP A 25 -3.40 11.13 -10.09
C ASP A 25 -4.24 11.86 -9.04
N SER A 26 -3.74 11.94 -7.80
CA SER A 26 -4.39 12.69 -6.71
C SER A 26 -4.34 14.20 -6.99
N GLY A 27 -5.38 14.92 -6.56
CA GLY A 27 -5.47 16.37 -6.69
C GLY A 27 -6.87 16.90 -6.39
N ALA A 28 -7.09 18.18 -6.68
CA ALA A 28 -8.33 18.89 -6.42
C ALA A 28 -9.54 18.15 -7.02
N GLY A 29 -10.64 18.12 -6.27
CA GLY A 29 -11.86 17.41 -6.68
C GLY A 29 -11.76 15.89 -6.61
N GLY A 30 -10.74 15.34 -5.92
CA GLY A 30 -10.56 13.90 -5.74
C GLY A 30 -9.60 13.24 -6.73
N GLY A 31 -9.06 13.97 -7.71
CA GLY A 31 -8.08 13.46 -8.67
C GLY A 31 -8.66 13.07 -10.02
N VAL A 32 -7.78 12.68 -10.95
CA VAL A 32 -8.13 12.42 -12.36
C VAL A 32 -7.57 11.06 -12.80
N PRO A 33 -8.35 10.22 -13.52
CA PRO A 33 -7.85 8.96 -14.05
C PRO A 33 -6.63 9.16 -14.96
N ILE A 34 -5.60 8.34 -14.77
CA ILE A 34 -4.48 8.28 -15.70
C ILE A 34 -5.00 7.75 -17.04
N ALA A 35 -4.59 8.40 -18.13
CA ALA A 35 -5.09 8.08 -19.47
C ALA A 35 -4.92 6.57 -19.80
N GLY A 36 -6.05 5.92 -20.07
CA GLY A 36 -6.12 4.49 -20.41
C GLY A 36 -6.16 3.52 -19.23
N SER A 37 -6.07 3.97 -17.98
CA SER A 37 -6.03 3.09 -16.80
C SER A 37 -7.33 2.32 -16.59
N ALA A 38 -8.49 2.97 -16.72
CA ALA A 38 -9.79 2.31 -16.58
C ALA A 38 -10.00 1.21 -17.64
N GLU A 39 -9.56 1.46 -18.87
CA GLU A 39 -9.57 0.47 -19.95
C GLU A 39 -8.61 -0.68 -19.69
N ALA A 40 -7.43 -0.41 -19.14
CA ALA A 40 -6.49 -1.45 -18.73
C ALA A 40 -7.09 -2.37 -17.65
N VAL A 41 -7.74 -1.80 -16.63
CA VAL A 41 -8.46 -2.57 -15.59
C VAL A 41 -9.53 -3.48 -16.20
N ARG A 42 -10.34 -2.96 -17.15
CA ARG A 42 -11.34 -3.78 -17.86
C ARG A 42 -10.70 -4.95 -18.61
N ARG A 43 -9.61 -4.72 -19.34
CA ARG A 43 -8.92 -5.80 -20.06
C ARG A 43 -8.29 -6.82 -19.14
N ILE A 44 -7.74 -6.40 -18.00
CA ILE A 44 -7.23 -7.31 -16.97
C ILE A 44 -8.36 -8.23 -16.49
N LYS A 45 -9.52 -7.67 -16.12
CA LYS A 45 -10.67 -8.48 -15.69
C LYS A 45 -11.16 -9.43 -16.79
N ALA A 46 -11.15 -9.00 -18.06
CA ALA A 46 -11.54 -9.84 -19.19
C ALA A 46 -10.52 -10.94 -19.55
N SER A 47 -9.27 -10.85 -19.06
CA SER A 47 -8.20 -11.79 -19.39
C SER A 47 -8.22 -13.09 -18.56
N GLY A 48 -9.09 -13.18 -17.57
CA GLY A 48 -9.13 -14.29 -16.60
C GLY A 48 -8.07 -14.19 -15.50
N LEU A 49 -7.24 -13.14 -15.49
CA LEU A 49 -6.36 -12.81 -14.38
C LEU A 49 -7.20 -12.29 -13.20
N LYS A 50 -6.86 -12.74 -11.99
CA LYS A 50 -7.41 -12.13 -10.79
C LYS A 50 -6.76 -10.76 -10.56
N LEU A 51 -7.52 -9.83 -9.98
CA LEU A 51 -7.08 -8.46 -9.74
C LEU A 51 -7.42 -8.02 -8.31
N GLN A 52 -6.40 -7.54 -7.60
CA GLN A 52 -6.51 -6.89 -6.30
C GLN A 52 -5.81 -5.53 -6.35
N LEU A 53 -6.47 -4.50 -5.82
CA LEU A 53 -5.88 -3.18 -5.64
C LEU A 53 -5.21 -3.09 -4.27
N CYS A 54 -4.07 -2.39 -4.21
CA CYS A 54 -3.27 -2.20 -3.01
C CYS A 54 -3.01 -0.72 -2.79
N THR A 55 -3.69 -0.14 -1.82
CA THR A 55 -3.57 1.29 -1.51
C THR A 55 -2.96 1.50 -0.12
N ASN A 56 -2.34 2.66 0.09
CA ASN A 56 -1.98 3.18 1.41
C ASN A 56 -3.00 4.25 1.86
N GLU A 57 -4.24 4.19 1.37
CA GLU A 57 -5.34 5.07 1.80
C GLU A 57 -5.63 4.89 3.30
N THR A 58 -5.57 5.99 4.04
CA THR A 58 -5.81 6.03 5.49
C THR A 58 -6.73 7.17 5.93
N GLN A 59 -7.35 7.89 4.98
CA GLN A 59 -8.27 8.98 5.29
C GLN A 59 -9.74 8.58 5.13
N ALA A 60 -10.04 7.54 4.35
CA ALA A 60 -11.42 7.11 4.08
C ALA A 60 -11.61 5.60 4.18
N THR A 61 -12.84 5.18 4.51
CA THR A 61 -13.21 3.76 4.45
C THR A 61 -12.98 3.16 3.07
N ARG A 62 -12.81 1.84 3.03
CA ARG A 62 -12.63 1.10 1.79
C ARG A 62 -13.81 1.29 0.84
N GLU A 63 -15.03 1.35 1.35
CA GLU A 63 -16.24 1.57 0.57
C GLU A 63 -16.29 2.97 -0.04
N ASN A 64 -15.90 4.01 0.70
CA ASN A 64 -15.80 5.37 0.20
C ASN A 64 -14.73 5.49 -0.88
N PHE A 65 -13.57 4.86 -0.66
CA PHE A 65 -12.50 4.80 -1.65
C PHE A 65 -12.94 4.11 -2.95
N VAL A 66 -13.66 2.99 -2.85
CA VAL A 66 -14.22 2.31 -4.04
C VAL A 66 -15.28 3.16 -4.73
N ARG A 67 -16.14 3.89 -4.00
CA ARG A 67 -17.13 4.80 -4.59
C ARG A 67 -16.45 5.87 -5.44
N LYS A 68 -15.35 6.43 -4.93
CA LYS A 68 -14.50 7.38 -5.66
C LYS A 68 -13.93 6.78 -6.95
N LEU A 69 -13.36 5.57 -6.89
CA LEU A 69 -12.85 4.89 -8.08
C LEU A 69 -13.95 4.56 -9.09
N ARG A 70 -15.16 4.20 -8.64
CA ARG A 70 -16.30 3.97 -9.54
C ARG A 70 -16.74 5.23 -10.27
N ALA A 71 -16.77 6.38 -9.57
CA ALA A 71 -17.05 7.67 -10.19
C ALA A 71 -16.02 8.05 -11.28
N MET A 72 -14.80 7.52 -11.17
CA MET A 72 -13.72 7.64 -12.15
C MET A 72 -13.78 6.60 -13.29
N GLY A 73 -14.80 5.74 -13.32
CA GLY A 73 -14.99 4.73 -14.37
C GLY A 73 -14.29 3.39 -14.12
N PHE A 74 -13.79 3.13 -12.91
CA PHE A 74 -13.24 1.83 -12.53
C PHE A 74 -14.31 0.89 -11.99
N ASP A 75 -14.52 -0.24 -12.66
CA ASP A 75 -15.40 -1.31 -12.19
C ASP A 75 -14.69 -2.21 -11.16
N ILE A 76 -14.69 -1.75 -9.91
CA ILE A 76 -14.02 -2.37 -8.76
C ILE A 76 -14.99 -2.51 -7.59
N SER A 77 -14.82 -3.53 -6.75
CA SER A 77 -15.57 -3.72 -5.50
C SER A 77 -14.65 -3.62 -4.28
N ALA A 78 -15.23 -3.41 -3.09
CA ALA A 78 -14.48 -3.33 -1.83
C ALA A 78 -13.66 -4.60 -1.54
N ALA A 79 -14.16 -5.78 -1.94
CA ALA A 79 -13.43 -7.04 -1.81
C ALA A 79 -12.12 -7.06 -2.63
N GLN A 80 -12.03 -6.25 -3.68
CA GLN A 80 -10.86 -6.12 -4.54
C GLN A 80 -9.91 -5.01 -4.09
N VAL A 81 -10.06 -4.48 -2.88
CA VAL A 81 -9.19 -3.44 -2.33
C VAL A 81 -8.60 -3.91 -1.00
N THR A 82 -7.27 -4.01 -0.97
CA THR A 82 -6.49 -4.16 0.26
C THR A 82 -5.98 -2.78 0.68
N ALA A 83 -6.28 -2.41 1.93
CA ALA A 83 -5.92 -1.14 2.54
C ALA A 83 -5.42 -1.38 3.99
N PRO A 84 -4.68 -0.43 4.59
CA PRO A 84 -4.13 -0.57 5.94
C PRO A 84 -5.17 -0.76 7.05
N ALA A 85 -6.28 -0.01 7.03
CA ALA A 85 -7.25 -0.02 8.12
C ALA A 85 -7.93 -1.38 8.34
N PRO A 86 -8.42 -2.10 7.30
CA PRO A 86 -8.90 -3.48 7.47
C PRO A 86 -7.87 -4.43 8.09
N ALA A 87 -6.60 -4.29 7.72
CA ALA A 87 -5.52 -5.10 8.28
C ALA A 87 -5.26 -4.76 9.75
N ALA A 88 -5.31 -3.49 10.13
CA ALA A 88 -5.24 -3.08 11.53
C ALA A 88 -6.44 -3.61 12.33
N CYS A 89 -7.67 -3.56 11.78
CA CYS A 89 -8.85 -4.15 12.41
C CYS A 89 -8.70 -5.66 12.64
N ARG A 90 -8.09 -6.43 11.72
CA ARG A 90 -7.76 -7.84 11.95
C ARG A 90 -6.78 -8.01 13.10
N LEU A 91 -5.67 -7.27 13.06
CA LEU A 91 -4.63 -7.28 14.09
C LEU A 91 -5.20 -7.00 15.50
N LEU A 92 -6.06 -5.98 15.60
CA LEU A 92 -6.70 -5.59 16.85
C LEU A 92 -7.58 -6.71 17.41
N ARG A 93 -8.37 -7.37 16.55
CA ARG A 93 -9.23 -8.51 16.96
C ARG A 93 -8.39 -9.70 17.41
N GLU A 94 -7.39 -10.10 16.63
CA GLU A 94 -6.52 -11.25 16.92
C GLU A 94 -5.77 -11.10 18.24
N ARG A 95 -5.37 -9.87 18.59
CA ARG A 95 -4.62 -9.56 19.81
C ARG A 95 -5.48 -9.05 20.97
N GLY A 96 -6.80 -8.95 20.80
CA GLY A 96 -7.70 -8.41 21.81
C GLY A 96 -7.40 -6.95 22.21
N LEU A 97 -6.88 -6.17 21.28
CA LEU A 97 -6.49 -4.77 21.49
C LEU A 97 -7.70 -3.84 21.32
N ARG A 98 -7.71 -2.76 22.09
CA ARG A 98 -8.74 -1.71 22.12
C ARG A 98 -8.04 -0.38 21.85
N PRO A 99 -8.24 0.21 20.66
CA PRO A 99 -7.43 1.35 20.26
C PRO A 99 -8.02 2.68 20.76
N HIS A 100 -7.12 3.60 21.11
CA HIS A 100 -7.36 5.01 20.92
C HIS A 100 -7.02 5.34 19.47
N LEU A 101 -7.98 5.92 18.74
CA LEU A 101 -7.83 6.21 17.32
C LEU A 101 -7.41 7.66 17.14
N LEU A 102 -6.26 7.87 16.49
CA LEU A 102 -5.88 9.15 15.92
C LEU A 102 -5.80 8.99 14.40
N VAL A 103 -6.95 9.13 13.74
CA VAL A 103 -7.17 8.89 12.30
C VAL A 103 -8.10 9.97 11.75
N HIS A 104 -8.27 10.02 10.43
CA HIS A 104 -9.26 10.87 9.80
C HIS A 104 -10.70 10.42 10.14
N ASP A 105 -11.63 11.38 10.26
CA ASP A 105 -13.02 11.12 10.64
C ASP A 105 -13.73 10.17 9.65
N ASP A 106 -13.47 10.32 8.35
CA ASP A 106 -14.03 9.45 7.31
C ASP A 106 -13.48 8.01 7.35
N LEU A 107 -12.43 7.74 8.11
CA LEU A 107 -11.89 6.39 8.33
C LEU A 107 -12.48 5.72 9.58
N VAL A 108 -12.96 6.50 10.57
CA VAL A 108 -13.52 5.98 11.84
C VAL A 108 -14.56 4.87 11.64
N PRO A 109 -15.49 4.93 10.66
CA PRO A 109 -16.47 3.87 10.44
C PRO A 109 -15.86 2.49 10.11
N GLU A 110 -14.64 2.43 9.54
CA GLU A 110 -13.92 1.17 9.28
C GLU A 110 -13.60 0.40 10.59
N PHE A 111 -13.51 1.13 11.70
CA PHE A 111 -13.25 0.59 13.03
C PHE A 111 -14.53 0.40 13.85
N ALA A 112 -15.73 0.54 13.28
CA ALA A 112 -16.99 0.56 14.03
C ALA A 112 -17.17 -0.66 14.96
N GLU A 113 -16.79 -1.85 14.50
CA GLU A 113 -16.92 -3.10 15.25
C GLU A 113 -15.81 -3.34 16.29
N ILE A 114 -14.77 -2.49 16.33
CA ILE A 114 -13.67 -2.64 17.29
C ILE A 114 -14.05 -1.98 18.62
N ASN A 115 -13.89 -2.69 19.73
CA ASN A 115 -14.08 -2.11 21.06
C ASN A 115 -12.99 -1.06 21.35
N LYS A 116 -13.38 0.15 21.75
CA LYS A 116 -12.48 1.28 22.04
C LYS A 116 -12.51 1.70 23.51
N THR A 117 -13.30 1.02 24.35
CA THR A 117 -13.40 1.32 25.77
C THR A 117 -12.10 0.95 26.49
N ASN A 118 -11.65 1.79 27.42
CA ASN A 118 -10.39 1.62 28.15
C ASN A 118 -9.21 1.22 27.22
N PRO A 119 -8.73 2.16 26.37
CA PRO A 119 -7.72 1.88 25.37
C PRO A 119 -6.45 1.24 25.93
N ASN A 120 -5.91 0.24 25.23
CA ASN A 120 -4.63 -0.41 25.54
C ASN A 120 -3.65 -0.40 24.36
N CYS A 121 -3.95 0.36 23.32
CA CYS A 121 -3.04 0.69 22.22
C CYS A 121 -3.46 2.02 21.57
N VAL A 122 -2.57 2.57 20.75
CA VAL A 122 -2.88 3.71 19.86
C VAL A 122 -2.78 3.25 18.41
N VAL A 123 -3.77 3.62 17.59
CA VAL A 123 -3.72 3.45 16.14
C VAL A 123 -3.65 4.82 15.49
N LEU A 124 -2.62 5.01 14.68
CA LEU A 124 -2.31 6.26 13.99
C LEU A 124 -2.50 6.11 12.48
N GLY A 125 -3.39 6.88 11.89
CA GLY A 125 -3.52 7.05 10.44
C GLY A 125 -3.29 8.50 10.07
N ASP A 126 -3.27 8.82 8.77
CA ASP A 126 -3.32 10.23 8.37
C ASP A 126 -4.61 10.86 8.90
N ALA A 127 -4.49 11.72 9.90
CA ALA A 127 -5.59 12.36 10.60
C ALA A 127 -5.81 13.81 10.11
N ALA A 128 -5.05 14.28 9.12
CA ALA A 128 -5.13 15.63 8.58
C ALA A 128 -5.19 16.71 9.69
N GLU A 129 -6.25 17.50 9.73
CA GLU A 129 -6.46 18.59 10.71
C GLU A 129 -6.55 18.08 12.16
N ASN A 130 -6.82 16.78 12.37
CA ASN A 130 -6.84 16.18 13.71
C ASN A 130 -5.42 15.96 14.27
N PHE A 131 -4.35 16.18 13.51
CA PHE A 131 -2.97 16.21 14.02
C PHE A 131 -2.65 17.49 14.81
N THR A 132 -3.45 17.75 15.84
CA THR A 132 -3.25 18.84 16.78
C THR A 132 -2.30 18.44 17.90
N TYR A 133 -1.67 19.42 18.55
CA TYR A 133 -0.90 19.17 19.77
C TYR A 133 -1.73 18.44 20.83
N ALA A 134 -2.99 18.84 21.02
CA ALA A 134 -3.87 18.24 22.02
C ALA A 134 -4.07 16.74 21.78
N ASN A 135 -4.41 16.35 20.54
CA ASN A 135 -4.66 14.95 20.18
C ASN A 135 -3.39 14.09 20.23
N LEU A 136 -2.25 14.63 19.75
CA LEU A 136 -0.96 13.95 19.87
C LEU A 136 -0.55 13.76 21.33
N ASN A 137 -0.77 14.77 22.17
CA ASN A 137 -0.43 14.72 23.59
C ASN A 137 -1.34 13.75 24.37
N GLU A 138 -2.60 13.59 23.94
CA GLU A 138 -3.49 12.54 24.47
C GLU A 138 -2.97 11.14 24.12
N ALA A 139 -2.64 10.89 22.84
CA ALA A 139 -2.04 9.64 22.40
C ALA A 139 -0.72 9.33 23.14
N PHE A 140 0.15 10.33 23.31
CA PHE A 140 1.38 10.24 24.09
C PHE A 140 1.11 9.83 25.54
N ARG A 141 0.18 10.51 26.23
CA ARG A 141 -0.15 10.22 27.65
C ARG A 141 -0.69 8.81 27.83
N LEU A 142 -1.48 8.33 26.88
CA LEU A 142 -1.94 6.95 26.87
C LEU A 142 -0.77 5.98 26.72
N LEU A 143 0.08 6.17 25.72
CA LEU A 143 1.23 5.29 25.47
C LEU A 143 2.20 5.26 26.65
N ILE A 144 2.63 6.41 27.16
CA ILE A 144 3.63 6.47 28.25
C ILE A 144 3.08 5.92 29.57
N GLY A 145 1.76 5.90 29.76
CA GLY A 145 1.09 5.34 30.93
C GLY A 145 0.85 3.83 30.85
N MET A 146 1.05 3.19 29.69
CA MET A 146 0.86 1.75 29.50
C MET A 146 2.10 0.99 29.99
N GLU A 147 1.89 -0.13 30.70
CA GLU A 147 2.99 -1.05 31.06
C GLU A 147 3.65 -1.66 29.81
N LYS A 148 2.84 -1.92 28.77
CA LYS A 148 3.29 -2.45 27.48
C LYS A 148 2.68 -1.60 26.36
N PRO A 149 3.31 -0.46 26.01
CA PRO A 149 2.75 0.43 25.00
C PRO A 149 2.73 -0.24 23.62
N VAL A 150 1.59 -0.16 22.95
CA VAL A 150 1.41 -0.65 21.58
C VAL A 150 1.00 0.52 20.71
N LEU A 151 1.90 0.89 19.80
CA LEU A 151 1.66 1.89 18.76
C LEU A 151 1.55 1.18 17.41
N ILE A 152 0.41 1.32 16.75
CA ILE A 152 0.15 0.80 15.41
C ILE A 152 0.03 2.00 14.47
N SER A 153 0.74 2.00 13.36
CA SER A 153 0.59 3.03 12.34
C SER A 153 0.09 2.46 11.03
N LEU A 154 -0.90 3.09 10.41
CA LEU A 154 -1.50 2.69 9.14
C LEU A 154 -0.62 3.05 7.92
N GLY A 155 0.53 3.70 8.16
CA GLY A 155 1.47 4.08 7.13
C GLY A 155 2.79 4.55 7.74
N LYS A 156 3.77 4.85 6.88
CA LYS A 156 5.05 5.44 7.30
C LYS A 156 5.57 6.46 6.31
N GLY A 157 4.68 6.99 5.48
CA GLY A 157 5.04 8.00 4.49
C GLY A 157 5.54 9.25 5.18
N ARG A 158 6.51 9.93 4.56
CA ARG A 158 7.09 11.16 5.09
C ARG A 158 6.26 12.37 4.73
N TYR A 159 5.77 12.37 3.50
CA TYR A 159 4.97 13.43 2.90
C TYR A 159 4.29 12.89 1.64
N TYR A 160 3.24 13.57 1.21
CA TYR A 160 2.58 13.37 -0.08
C TYR A 160 2.38 14.73 -0.78
N LYS A 161 2.01 14.68 -2.08
CA LYS A 161 1.79 15.89 -2.88
C LYS A 161 0.29 16.09 -3.10
N GLU A 162 -0.16 17.30 -2.80
CA GLU A 162 -1.50 17.82 -3.03
C GLU A 162 -1.44 19.00 -4.01
N THR A 163 -2.58 19.59 -4.35
CA THR A 163 -2.64 20.73 -5.29
C THR A 163 -1.98 22.00 -4.77
N ASP A 164 -2.01 22.21 -3.46
CA ASP A 164 -1.45 23.37 -2.77
C ASP A 164 0.02 23.19 -2.34
N GLY A 165 0.57 21.98 -2.46
CA GLY A 165 1.98 21.72 -2.15
C GLY A 165 2.27 20.33 -1.58
N LEU A 166 3.42 20.21 -0.93
CA LEU A 166 3.77 19.02 -0.16
C LEU A 166 3.11 19.09 1.22
N LYS A 167 2.47 17.99 1.63
CA LYS A 167 1.87 17.84 2.96
C LYS A 167 2.60 16.78 3.76
N LEU A 168 2.70 16.99 5.07
CA LEU A 168 3.21 15.97 5.99
C LEU A 168 2.27 14.77 5.98
N ASP A 169 2.84 13.58 6.12
CA ASP A 169 2.13 12.33 6.18
C ASP A 169 2.30 11.72 7.58
N VAL A 170 1.52 10.67 7.88
CA VAL A 170 1.43 10.01 9.19
C VAL A 170 2.80 9.64 9.79
N GLY A 171 3.80 9.35 8.95
CA GLY A 171 5.13 8.95 9.42
C GLY A 171 5.84 10.02 10.26
N ALA A 172 5.59 11.31 10.02
CA ALA A 172 6.16 12.38 10.84
C ALA A 172 5.62 12.34 12.29
N TYR A 173 4.31 12.17 12.41
CA TYR A 173 3.60 12.08 13.69
C TYR A 173 3.87 10.75 14.40
N MET A 174 3.97 9.67 13.65
CA MET A 174 4.42 8.37 14.15
C MET A 174 5.81 8.48 14.79
N LYS A 175 6.77 9.12 14.10
CA LYS A 175 8.12 9.33 14.65
C LYS A 175 8.13 10.21 15.91
N ALA A 176 7.24 11.20 16.01
CA ALA A 176 7.12 12.01 17.21
C ALA A 176 6.68 11.16 18.43
N LEU A 177 5.69 10.28 18.27
CA LEU A 177 5.23 9.40 19.34
C LEU A 177 6.25 8.29 19.68
N GLU A 178 6.88 7.68 18.67
CA GLU A 178 7.97 6.73 18.88
C GLU A 178 9.10 7.34 19.72
N TYR A 179 9.52 8.56 19.37
CA TYR A 179 10.57 9.27 20.09
C TYR A 179 10.16 9.64 21.51
N ALA A 180 8.94 10.15 21.70
CA ALA A 180 8.47 10.60 23.01
C ALA A 180 8.23 9.44 23.99
N CYS A 181 7.84 8.26 23.49
CA CYS A 181 7.50 7.09 24.32
C CYS A 181 8.59 6.01 24.37
N ASP A 182 9.69 6.15 23.62
CA ASP A 182 10.71 5.11 23.42
C ASP A 182 10.10 3.77 22.95
N VAL A 183 9.23 3.85 21.95
CA VAL A 183 8.56 2.70 21.34
C VAL A 183 8.83 2.62 19.85
N GLN A 184 8.64 1.44 19.26
CA GLN A 184 8.61 1.26 17.81
C GLN A 184 7.19 0.97 17.35
N ALA A 185 6.73 1.70 16.35
CA ALA A 185 5.41 1.51 15.78
C ALA A 185 5.36 0.26 14.89
N GLU A 186 4.31 -0.53 15.06
CA GLU A 186 3.97 -1.58 14.11
C GLU A 186 3.28 -0.95 12.90
N VAL A 187 3.99 -0.89 11.77
CA VAL A 187 3.44 -0.31 10.54
C VAL A 187 2.62 -1.34 9.78
N VAL A 188 1.34 -1.05 9.62
CA VAL A 188 0.36 -1.80 8.83
C VAL A 188 0.21 -1.08 7.50
N GLY A 189 0.56 -1.73 6.38
CA GLY A 189 0.55 -1.08 5.06
C GLY A 189 1.80 -1.40 4.25
N LYS A 190 1.88 -0.92 3.01
CA LYS A 190 3.08 -1.08 2.18
C LYS A 190 4.27 -0.32 2.79
N PRO A 191 5.49 -0.90 2.87
CA PRO A 191 5.98 -2.13 2.26
C PRO A 191 5.95 -3.37 3.17
N ALA A 192 5.18 -3.37 4.27
CA ALA A 192 5.21 -4.48 5.21
C ALA A 192 4.86 -5.80 4.53
N LYS A 193 5.63 -6.86 4.82
CA LYS A 193 5.42 -8.20 4.25
C LYS A 193 4.00 -8.70 4.48
N THR A 194 3.49 -8.48 5.70
CA THR A 194 2.14 -8.85 6.14
C THR A 194 1.04 -8.21 5.28
N PHE A 195 1.28 -7.01 4.73
CA PHE A 195 0.32 -6.35 3.82
C PHE A 195 0.20 -7.11 2.50
N PHE A 196 1.32 -7.47 1.88
CA PHE A 196 1.31 -8.23 0.62
C PHE A 196 0.81 -9.66 0.82
N GLU A 197 1.19 -10.32 1.93
CA GLU A 197 0.66 -11.64 2.29
C GLU A 197 -0.86 -11.60 2.41
N SER A 198 -1.41 -10.57 3.07
CA SER A 198 -2.85 -10.36 3.16
C SER A 198 -3.49 -10.14 1.79
N ALA A 199 -2.88 -9.32 0.93
CA ALA A 199 -3.41 -9.04 -0.40
C ALA A 199 -3.38 -10.28 -1.30
N LEU A 200 -2.35 -11.12 -1.20
CA LEU A 200 -2.22 -12.39 -1.90
C LEU A 200 -3.23 -13.43 -1.40
N ALA A 201 -3.51 -13.44 -0.09
CA ALA A 201 -4.53 -14.29 0.52
C ALA A 201 -5.94 -13.90 0.02
N GLU A 202 -6.26 -12.60 0.00
CA GLU A 202 -7.53 -12.07 -0.54
C GLU A 202 -7.65 -12.39 -2.05
N LEU A 203 -6.56 -12.26 -2.81
CA LEU A 203 -6.49 -12.64 -4.23
C LEU A 203 -6.58 -14.16 -4.44
N GLY A 204 -6.18 -14.97 -3.45
CA GLY A 204 -6.08 -16.42 -3.54
C GLY A 204 -5.08 -16.87 -4.61
N VAL A 205 -3.89 -16.25 -4.65
CA VAL A 205 -2.80 -16.54 -5.59
C VAL A 205 -1.47 -16.54 -4.83
N PRO A 206 -0.60 -17.55 -5.01
CA PRO A 206 0.72 -17.56 -4.38
C PRO A 206 1.65 -16.48 -4.98
N PRO A 207 2.63 -15.97 -4.21
CA PRO A 207 3.45 -14.83 -4.61
C PRO A 207 4.17 -15.02 -5.95
N GLU A 208 4.63 -16.22 -6.29
CA GLU A 208 5.39 -16.46 -7.54
C GLU A 208 4.52 -16.35 -8.80
N GLN A 209 3.19 -16.39 -8.63
CA GLN A 209 2.20 -16.28 -9.71
C GLN A 209 1.47 -14.93 -9.71
N ALA A 210 1.85 -14.03 -8.80
CA ALA A 210 1.37 -12.66 -8.77
C ALA A 210 2.42 -11.69 -9.30
N ILE A 211 1.97 -10.55 -9.82
CA ILE A 211 2.83 -9.41 -10.15
C ILE A 211 2.27 -8.16 -9.45
N MET A 212 3.13 -7.45 -8.72
CA MET A 212 2.84 -6.09 -8.23
C MET A 212 3.14 -5.07 -9.32
N ILE A 213 2.23 -4.13 -9.55
CA ILE A 213 2.46 -2.97 -10.42
C ILE A 213 2.27 -1.72 -9.57
N GLY A 214 3.33 -0.92 -9.45
CA GLY A 214 3.33 0.28 -8.60
C GLY A 214 4.20 1.40 -9.14
N ASP A 215 4.04 2.60 -8.61
CA ASP A 215 4.87 3.76 -8.95
C ASP A 215 6.03 3.94 -7.96
N ASP A 216 5.89 3.43 -6.73
CA ASP A 216 6.83 3.59 -5.63
C ASP A 216 7.81 2.40 -5.53
N ILE A 217 9.10 2.69 -5.77
CA ILE A 217 10.15 1.67 -5.77
C ILE A 217 10.33 1.00 -4.40
N VAL A 218 10.08 1.72 -3.31
CA VAL A 218 10.28 1.20 -1.94
C VAL A 218 9.00 0.52 -1.47
N ASN A 219 7.87 1.22 -1.56
CA ASN A 219 6.62 0.77 -0.96
C ASN A 219 5.99 -0.38 -1.78
N ASP A 220 5.95 -0.25 -3.11
CA ASP A 220 5.30 -1.23 -3.97
C ASP A 220 6.26 -2.33 -4.41
N VAL A 221 7.33 -1.93 -5.11
CA VAL A 221 8.24 -2.87 -5.77
C VAL A 221 9.07 -3.60 -4.73
N GLY A 222 9.78 -2.86 -3.86
CA GLY A 222 10.61 -3.44 -2.81
C GLY A 222 9.82 -4.33 -1.86
N GLY A 223 8.66 -3.86 -1.40
CA GLY A 223 7.77 -4.64 -0.54
C GLY A 223 7.27 -5.93 -1.18
N ALA A 224 6.83 -5.89 -2.44
CA ALA A 224 6.40 -7.08 -3.17
C ALA A 224 7.55 -8.09 -3.38
N GLN A 225 8.75 -7.61 -3.69
CA GLN A 225 9.92 -8.46 -3.90
C GLN A 225 10.35 -9.19 -2.62
N GLN A 226 10.25 -8.54 -1.45
CA GLN A 226 10.49 -9.18 -0.15
C GLN A 226 9.52 -10.33 0.14
N CYS A 227 8.38 -10.36 -0.56
CA CYS A 227 7.38 -11.44 -0.47
C CYS A 227 7.56 -12.51 -1.56
N GLY A 228 8.64 -12.47 -2.34
CA GLY A 228 8.89 -13.39 -3.46
C GLY A 228 8.07 -13.09 -4.72
N MET A 229 7.40 -11.94 -4.78
CA MET A 229 6.61 -11.57 -5.94
C MET A 229 7.47 -10.95 -7.04
N ARG A 230 7.00 -11.10 -8.28
CA ARG A 230 7.47 -10.27 -9.40
C ARG A 230 6.87 -8.86 -9.27
N ALA A 231 7.59 -7.84 -9.74
CA ALA A 231 7.11 -6.46 -9.70
C ALA A 231 7.48 -5.66 -10.96
N LEU A 232 6.61 -4.73 -11.33
CA LEU A 232 6.79 -3.76 -12.41
C LEU A 232 6.62 -2.35 -11.85
N GLN A 233 7.53 -1.45 -12.19
CA GLN A 233 7.41 -0.04 -11.84
C GLN A 233 6.83 0.75 -13.01
N VAL A 234 5.81 1.57 -12.77
CA VAL A 234 5.29 2.55 -13.73
C VAL A 234 6.00 3.90 -13.59
N ARG A 235 5.97 4.71 -14.65
CA ARG A 235 6.60 6.04 -14.69
C ARG A 235 5.63 7.22 -14.51
N THR A 236 4.39 6.96 -14.13
CA THR A 236 3.33 7.98 -14.05
C THR A 236 3.28 8.71 -12.70
N GLY A 237 3.70 8.07 -11.61
CA GLY A 237 3.72 8.66 -10.27
C GLY A 237 5.13 9.05 -9.78
N LYS A 238 5.55 8.54 -8.63
CA LYS A 238 6.79 8.88 -7.91
C LYS A 238 8.11 8.49 -8.60
N TYR A 239 8.06 7.98 -9.82
CA TYR A 239 9.25 7.63 -10.59
C TYR A 239 10.17 8.84 -10.76
N ARG A 240 11.47 8.65 -10.48
CA ARG A 240 12.53 9.64 -10.73
C ARG A 240 13.65 8.98 -11.53
N SER A 241 14.01 9.56 -12.66
CA SER A 241 15.18 9.12 -13.44
C SER A 241 16.45 9.28 -12.61
N GLY A 242 17.18 8.18 -12.36
CA GLY A 242 18.43 8.19 -11.59
C GLY A 242 18.37 7.46 -10.24
N VAL A 243 17.18 7.12 -9.74
CA VAL A 243 17.05 6.18 -8.60
C VAL A 243 17.18 4.76 -9.14
N VAL A 244 18.42 4.28 -9.24
CA VAL A 244 18.74 2.90 -9.64
C VAL A 244 18.87 2.06 -8.38
N VAL A 245 17.87 1.24 -8.09
CA VAL A 245 18.11 0.01 -7.31
C VAL A 245 18.68 -0.98 -8.31
N ASN A 246 19.86 -1.57 -8.05
CA ASN A 246 20.55 -2.47 -8.99
C ASN A 246 19.56 -3.41 -9.70
N THR A 247 19.37 -3.19 -11.00
CA THR A 247 18.47 -3.97 -11.85
C THR A 247 19.26 -4.55 -13.02
N GLU A 248 19.41 -5.87 -13.07
CA GLU A 248 19.91 -6.55 -14.27
C GLU A 248 18.80 -6.65 -15.35
N PRO A 249 19.13 -6.41 -16.64
CA PRO A 249 18.20 -6.63 -17.74
C PRO A 249 18.04 -8.14 -18.00
N CYS A 250 16.79 -8.61 -18.05
CA CYS A 250 16.48 -10.00 -18.39
C CYS A 250 15.54 -10.05 -19.59
N THR A 251 15.98 -10.77 -20.62
CA THR A 251 15.28 -11.05 -21.87
C THR A 251 14.20 -12.12 -21.67
N ASP A 252 12.99 -11.82 -22.18
CA ASP A 252 12.00 -12.76 -22.74
C ASP A 252 10.59 -12.99 -22.09
N SER A 253 9.65 -13.22 -23.03
CA SER A 253 8.24 -13.71 -23.11
C SER A 253 7.11 -13.18 -22.22
N GLY A 254 7.31 -12.89 -20.93
CA GLY A 254 6.23 -12.38 -20.05
C GLY A 254 5.81 -10.94 -20.35
N ARG A 255 6.68 -10.20 -21.05
CA ARG A 255 6.56 -8.79 -21.41
C ARG A 255 5.43 -8.53 -22.39
N GLY A 256 5.13 -9.46 -23.30
CA GLY A 256 4.17 -9.27 -24.39
C GLY A 256 2.73 -9.09 -23.89
N LYS A 257 2.25 -9.99 -23.03
CA LYS A 257 0.86 -9.95 -22.55
C LYS A 257 0.58 -8.75 -21.64
N ILE A 258 1.49 -8.41 -20.73
CA ILE A 258 1.29 -7.30 -19.77
C ILE A 258 1.52 -5.94 -20.44
N LYS A 259 2.50 -5.79 -21.35
CA LYS A 259 2.61 -4.58 -22.18
C LYS A 259 1.40 -4.40 -23.10
N ALA A 260 0.88 -5.49 -23.68
CA ALA A 260 -0.33 -5.42 -24.51
C ALA A 260 -1.58 -5.04 -23.70
N LEU A 261 -1.70 -5.53 -22.46
CA LEU A 261 -2.76 -5.16 -21.52
C LEU A 261 -2.70 -3.68 -21.12
N LEU A 262 -1.50 -3.16 -20.83
CA LEU A 262 -1.30 -1.79 -20.34
C LEU A 262 -1.10 -0.74 -21.45
N LYS A 263 -0.87 -1.13 -22.72
CA LYS A 263 -0.60 -0.23 -23.86
C LYS A 263 0.40 0.92 -23.57
N GLN A 264 1.40 0.69 -22.72
CA GLN A 264 2.35 1.74 -22.32
C GLN A 264 3.80 1.27 -22.36
N ASP A 265 4.67 2.03 -23.05
CA ASP A 265 6.14 1.94 -22.94
C ASP A 265 6.69 2.52 -21.62
N LYS A 266 5.80 2.80 -20.67
CA LYS A 266 6.09 3.47 -19.40
C LYS A 266 6.34 2.51 -18.22
N CYS A 267 6.40 1.20 -18.45
CA CYS A 267 6.67 0.21 -17.40
C CYS A 267 8.11 -0.34 -17.50
N ILE A 268 8.81 -0.40 -16.37
CA ILE A 268 10.14 -1.02 -16.23
C ILE A 268 10.04 -2.27 -15.35
N ARG A 269 10.70 -3.36 -15.74
CA ARG A 269 10.84 -4.56 -14.92
C ARG A 269 11.94 -4.37 -13.88
N VAL A 270 11.66 -4.74 -12.64
CA VAL A 270 12.67 -4.76 -11.57
C VAL A 270 12.94 -6.23 -11.20
N PRO A 271 14.15 -6.76 -11.43
CA PRO A 271 14.49 -8.13 -11.08
C PRO A 271 14.49 -8.32 -9.56
N LEU A 272 14.13 -9.53 -9.13
CA LEU A 272 14.23 -9.96 -7.73
C LEU A 272 15.70 -9.92 -7.31
N LYS A 273 16.00 -9.35 -6.14
CA LYS A 273 17.35 -9.47 -5.54
C LYS A 273 17.59 -10.95 -5.22
N THR A 274 18.57 -11.57 -5.85
CA THR A 274 19.23 -12.76 -5.30
C THR A 274 20.20 -12.30 -4.23
N GLU A 275 20.23 -12.96 -3.08
CA GLU A 275 21.20 -12.70 -2.01
C GLU A 275 22.63 -12.95 -2.51
N GLU A 276 23.24 -11.94 -3.13
CA GLU A 276 24.67 -11.85 -3.39
C GLU A 276 25.00 -10.38 -3.69
N ALA A 277 25.29 -9.63 -2.62
CA ALA A 277 26.14 -8.43 -2.56
C ALA A 277 25.70 -7.51 -1.40
N VAL A 278 26.04 -7.91 -0.18
CA VAL A 278 26.40 -6.96 0.89
C VAL A 278 27.61 -7.57 1.60
N ARG A 279 28.80 -7.14 1.18
CA ARG A 279 29.96 -7.05 2.07
C ARG A 279 30.23 -5.57 2.25
#